data_AF-A0A0A1XF42-F1
#
_entry.id   AF-A0A0A1XF42-F1
#
_cell.length_a   1.000
_cell.length_b   1.000
_cell.length_c   1.000
_cell.angle_alpha   90.00
_cell.angle_beta   90.00
_cell.angle_gamma   90.00
#
_symmetry.space_group_name_H-M   'P 1'
#
loop_
_entity.id
_entity.type
_entity.pdbx_description
1 polymer ?
#
loop_
_entity_poly.entity_id
_entity_poly.type
_entity_poly.pdbx_seq_one_letter_code
_entity_poly.pdbx_strand_id
1 'polypeptide(L)'
;MLRKNVEMVLKRCPCGSVPEESGEDEEDFNERKIKEELERYYVDLNSAIKLLLLGTGEAGKSTFFKQMHINYGRGFTAEDRKQYKRVIHQNIVTAMQSMLSAMNALRIPYDKIENALMANSILITNVEALTNLNETTLSAIKRLWTDTGVQQCYERRREYQIMDSAKYFLDLLDCVTQPDYEPSDDHILRSRVVTTAIVEHVFDTQQSKPKHNSNKRTLLRVIDVGGQRSE
;
A
#
# COMPACT_ATOMS: atom_id res chain seq x y z
N MET A 1 -23.63 22.90 -28.04
CA MET A 1 -22.38 23.53 -28.48
C MET A 1 -21.28 22.47 -28.41
N LEU A 2 -21.19 21.61 -29.45
CA LEU A 2 -20.19 20.56 -29.74
C LEU A 2 -20.91 19.43 -30.50
N ARG A 3 -20.30 18.96 -31.59
CA ARG A 3 -20.84 18.07 -32.64
C ARG A 3 -21.55 18.80 -33.79
N LYS A 4 -20.74 19.35 -34.69
CA LYS A 4 -20.91 19.45 -36.15
C LYS A 4 -19.84 20.42 -36.63
N ASN A 5 -18.84 19.90 -37.34
CA ASN A 5 -18.02 20.60 -38.36
C ASN A 5 -16.90 19.65 -38.83
N VAL A 6 -17.29 18.45 -39.25
CA VAL A 6 -16.48 17.65 -40.18
C VAL A 6 -17.23 17.72 -41.50
N GLU A 7 -17.19 18.89 -42.13
CA GLU A 7 -17.58 19.04 -43.53
C GLU A 7 -16.28 19.05 -44.33
N MET A 8 -15.92 17.85 -44.79
CA MET A 8 -14.91 17.65 -45.82
C MET A 8 -15.29 18.48 -47.04
N VAL A 9 -14.61 19.60 -47.26
CA VAL A 9 -14.51 20.21 -48.59
C VAL A 9 -13.57 19.32 -49.40
N LEU A 10 -14.08 18.18 -49.88
CA LEU A 10 -13.45 17.38 -50.92
C LEU A 10 -13.57 18.14 -52.25
N LYS A 11 -12.73 19.16 -52.43
CA LYS A 11 -12.38 19.63 -53.77
C LYS A 11 -11.57 18.52 -54.42
N ARG A 12 -12.25 17.69 -55.21
CA ARG A 12 -11.63 16.72 -56.11
C ARG A 12 -10.72 17.47 -57.10
N CYS A 13 -9.41 17.41 -56.86
CA CYS A 13 -8.42 17.73 -57.86
C CYS A 13 -8.34 16.56 -58.86
N PRO A 14 -8.21 16.79 -60.18
CA PRO A 14 -8.24 15.71 -61.17
C PRO A 14 -6.92 14.91 -61.30
N CYS A 15 -5.87 15.29 -60.58
CA CYS A 15 -4.61 14.55 -60.56
C CYS A 15 -4.57 13.62 -59.34
N GLY A 16 -4.37 12.32 -59.58
CA GLY A 16 -4.37 11.27 -58.56
C GLY A 16 -3.12 11.26 -57.67
N SER A 17 -2.86 12.34 -56.95
CA SER A 17 -1.91 12.35 -55.83
C SER A 17 -2.68 12.31 -54.52
N VAL A 18 -2.50 11.22 -53.77
CA VAL A 18 -2.91 11.15 -52.36
C VAL A 18 -2.04 12.15 -51.59
N PRO A 19 -2.58 13.06 -50.76
CA PRO A 19 -1.74 13.87 -49.89
C PRO A 19 -1.17 12.96 -48.79
N GLU A 20 0.13 12.68 -48.85
CA GLU A 20 0.92 12.13 -47.74
C GLU A 20 1.31 13.26 -46.78
N GLU A 21 0.35 13.90 -46.12
CA GLU A 21 0.65 14.87 -45.06
C GLU A 21 -0.40 14.74 -43.96
N SER A 22 -0.11 13.92 -42.96
CA SER A 22 -0.87 13.89 -41.69
C SER A 22 -0.08 13.35 -40.50
N GLY A 23 1.13 12.79 -40.70
CA GLY A 23 1.98 12.29 -39.62
C GLY A 23 2.84 13.37 -38.95
N GLU A 24 3.48 14.25 -39.74
CA GLU A 24 4.44 15.23 -39.21
C GLU A 24 3.77 16.32 -38.35
N ASP A 25 2.58 16.78 -38.72
CA ASP A 25 1.81 17.77 -37.96
C ASP A 25 1.23 17.20 -36.64
N GLU A 26 0.87 15.92 -36.62
CA GLU A 26 0.38 15.25 -35.39
C GLU A 26 1.53 14.96 -34.42
N GLU A 27 2.71 14.59 -34.91
CA GLU A 27 3.91 14.38 -34.10
C GLU A 27 4.40 15.71 -33.48
N ASP A 28 4.51 16.79 -34.26
CA ASP A 28 4.89 18.12 -33.75
C ASP A 28 3.86 18.66 -32.75
N PHE A 29 2.57 18.45 -33.00
CA PHE A 29 1.50 18.82 -32.06
C PHE A 29 1.62 18.07 -30.73
N ASN A 30 1.85 16.75 -30.78
CA ASN A 30 2.03 15.93 -29.59
C ASN A 30 3.31 16.30 -28.83
N GLU A 31 4.43 16.52 -29.53
CA GLU A 31 5.69 16.93 -28.91
C GLU A 31 5.55 18.27 -28.18
N ARG A 32 4.91 19.25 -28.82
CA ARG A 32 4.63 20.55 -28.20
C ARG A 32 3.76 20.42 -26.96
N LYS A 33 2.68 19.62 -27.04
CA LYS A 33 1.79 19.39 -25.90
C LYS A 33 2.52 18.73 -24.72
N ILE A 34 3.38 17.75 -25.00
CA ILE A 34 4.21 17.09 -23.98
C ILE A 34 5.17 18.10 -23.33
N LYS A 35 5.86 18.94 -24.11
CA LYS A 35 6.75 19.98 -23.56
C LYS A 35 6.00 20.95 -22.65
N GLU A 36 4.83 21.43 -23.07
CA GLU A 36 3.99 22.33 -22.27
C GLU A 36 3.47 21.68 -20.97
N GLU A 37 3.15 20.39 -21.00
CA GLU A 37 2.76 19.64 -19.80
C GLU A 37 3.95 19.42 -18.86
N LEU A 38 5.13 19.14 -19.41
CA LEU A 38 6.37 18.94 -18.67
C LEU A 38 6.83 20.22 -17.97
N GLU A 39 6.81 21.36 -18.66
CA GLU A 39 7.17 22.67 -18.09
C GLU A 39 6.23 23.03 -16.94
N ARG A 40 4.91 22.83 -17.11
CA ARG A 40 3.92 23.03 -16.03
C ARG A 40 4.22 22.14 -14.83
N TYR A 41 4.52 20.86 -15.08
CA TYR A 41 4.88 19.91 -14.02
C TYR A 41 6.14 20.35 -13.25
N TYR A 42 7.18 20.85 -13.93
CA TYR A 42 8.39 21.35 -13.29
C TYR A 42 8.14 22.60 -12.44
N VAL A 43 7.32 23.54 -12.92
CA VAL A 43 6.94 24.74 -12.14
C VAL A 43 6.16 24.35 -10.89
N ASP A 44 5.21 23.44 -11.02
CA ASP A 44 4.41 22.90 -9.92
C ASP A 44 5.30 22.18 -8.88
N LEU A 45 6.23 21.34 -9.31
CA LEU A 45 7.16 20.65 -8.41
C LEU A 45 8.15 21.59 -7.70
N ASN A 46 8.63 22.63 -8.38
CA ASN A 46 9.57 23.60 -7.79
C ASN A 46 8.89 24.53 -6.79
N SER A 47 7.58 24.77 -6.93
CA SER A 47 6.78 25.55 -5.99
C SER A 47 6.18 24.70 -4.87
N ALA A 48 6.27 23.37 -4.95
CA ALA A 48 5.76 22.45 -3.93
C ALA A 48 6.56 22.55 -2.62
N ILE A 49 5.84 22.46 -1.50
CA ILE A 49 6.44 22.41 -0.17
C ILE A 49 7.00 20.99 0.03
N LYS A 50 8.30 20.90 0.28
CA LYS A 50 8.99 19.63 0.53
C LYS A 50 8.87 19.23 2.00
N LEU A 51 8.37 18.03 2.26
CA LEU A 51 8.24 17.43 3.58
C LEU A 51 9.04 16.12 3.62
N LEU A 52 10.01 16.03 4.52
CA LEU A 52 10.78 14.81 4.76
C LEU A 52 10.33 14.19 6.07
N LEU A 53 9.90 12.93 6.05
CA LEU A 53 9.52 12.22 7.27
C LEU A 53 10.70 11.39 7.78
N LEU A 54 11.19 11.76 8.96
CA LEU A 54 12.25 11.06 9.66
C LEU A 54 11.69 10.37 10.91
N GLY A 55 12.22 9.21 11.23
CA GLY A 55 11.84 8.47 12.42
C GLY A 55 12.38 7.05 12.38
N THR A 56 12.47 6.42 13.54
CA THR A 56 12.86 5.01 13.67
C THR A 56 11.91 4.09 12.90
N GLY A 57 12.30 2.83 12.71
CA GLY A 57 11.36 1.80 12.23
C GLY A 57 10.11 1.78 13.11
N GLU A 58 8.94 1.61 12.50
CA GLU A 58 7.62 1.54 13.18
C GLU A 58 7.12 2.85 13.81
N ALA A 59 7.78 4.00 13.60
CA ALA A 59 7.30 5.30 14.08
C ALA A 59 5.99 5.81 13.41
N GLY A 60 5.34 5.02 12.55
CA GLY A 60 4.09 5.40 11.87
C GLY A 60 4.25 6.23 10.59
N LYS A 61 5.47 6.39 10.05
CA LYS A 61 5.73 7.13 8.80
C LYS A 61 4.85 6.65 7.65
N SER A 62 4.90 5.35 7.36
CA SER A 62 4.09 4.76 6.29
C SER A 62 2.58 4.88 6.55
N THR A 63 2.15 4.87 7.82
CA THR A 63 0.75 5.12 8.19
C THR A 63 0.35 6.56 7.87
N PHE A 64 1.22 7.54 8.14
CA PHE A 64 0.99 8.92 7.73
C PHE A 64 0.88 9.04 6.20
N PHE A 65 1.75 8.38 5.44
CA PHE A 65 1.66 8.37 3.97
C PHE A 65 0.34 7.77 3.46
N LYS A 66 -0.08 6.64 4.03
CA LYS A 66 -1.38 6.03 3.71
C LYS A 66 -2.53 6.99 4.03
N GLN A 67 -2.45 7.72 5.14
CA GLN A 67 -3.47 8.72 5.49
C GLN A 67 -3.50 9.90 4.51
N MET A 68 -2.34 10.37 4.04
CA MET A 68 -2.24 11.39 3.00
C MET A 68 -2.81 10.88 1.68
N HIS A 69 -2.56 9.62 1.34
CA HIS A 69 -3.12 8.97 0.15
C HIS A 69 -4.65 8.88 0.17
N ILE A 70 -5.24 8.60 1.34
CA ILE A 70 -6.69 8.58 1.53
C ILE A 70 -7.29 9.99 1.43
N ASN A 71 -6.68 10.98 2.10
CA ASN A 71 -7.30 12.30 2.27
C ASN A 71 -7.03 13.29 1.12
N TYR A 72 -5.89 13.14 0.44
CA TYR A 72 -5.41 14.09 -0.58
C TYR A 72 -5.00 13.40 -1.89
N GLY A 73 -5.00 12.07 -1.91
CA GLY A 73 -4.71 11.27 -3.10
C GLY A 73 -5.97 10.69 -3.74
N ARG A 74 -5.77 9.72 -4.62
CA ARG A 74 -6.85 9.00 -5.31
C ARG A 74 -7.54 7.93 -4.46
N GLY A 75 -7.12 7.76 -3.20
CA GLY A 75 -7.50 6.62 -2.37
C GLY A 75 -7.01 5.27 -2.91
N PHE A 76 -7.38 4.18 -2.25
CA PHE A 76 -6.99 2.83 -2.66
C PHE A 76 -7.98 2.24 -3.67
N THR A 77 -7.46 1.86 -4.83
CA THR A 77 -8.23 1.16 -5.88
C THR A 77 -8.50 -0.30 -5.49
N ALA A 78 -9.40 -0.97 -6.22
CA ALA A 78 -9.66 -2.40 -5.99
C ALA A 78 -8.40 -3.27 -6.19
N GLU A 79 -7.51 -2.90 -7.13
CA GLU A 79 -6.25 -3.61 -7.34
C GLU A 79 -5.28 -3.38 -6.16
N ASP A 80 -5.20 -2.14 -5.64
CA ASP A 80 -4.41 -1.85 -4.44
C ASP A 80 -4.93 -2.68 -3.25
N ARG A 81 -6.25 -2.73 -3.05
CA ARG A 81 -6.90 -3.51 -1.98
C ARG A 81 -6.59 -5.00 -2.10
N LYS A 82 -6.58 -5.55 -3.31
CA LYS A 82 -6.19 -6.95 -3.56
C LYS A 82 -4.74 -7.22 -3.18
N GLN A 83 -3.82 -6.30 -3.49
CA GLN A 83 -2.43 -6.42 -3.05
C GLN A 83 -2.32 -6.35 -1.52
N TYR A 84 -3.06 -5.45 -0.87
CA TYR A 84 -3.09 -5.36 0.59
C TYR A 84 -3.71 -6.58 1.27
N LYS A 85 -4.64 -7.29 0.62
CA LYS A 85 -5.18 -8.56 1.14
C LYS A 85 -4.05 -9.57 1.37
N ARG A 86 -3.16 -9.72 0.36
CA ARG A 86 -1.96 -10.56 0.47
C ARG A 86 -1.03 -10.08 1.58
N VAL A 87 -0.78 -8.78 1.67
CA VAL A 87 0.09 -8.19 2.73
C VAL A 87 -0.46 -8.50 4.12
N ILE A 88 -1.78 -8.39 4.32
CA ILE A 88 -2.42 -8.67 5.60
C ILE A 88 -2.24 -10.15 5.97
N HIS A 89 -2.42 -11.06 5.01
CA HIS A 89 -2.18 -12.50 5.24
C HIS A 89 -0.73 -12.79 5.61
N GLN A 90 0.23 -12.14 4.94
CA GLN A 90 1.64 -12.22 5.28
C GLN A 90 1.91 -11.69 6.70
N ASN A 91 1.33 -10.54 7.06
CA ASN A 91 1.46 -9.96 8.39
C ASN A 91 0.95 -10.89 9.49
N ILE A 92 -0.19 -11.56 9.27
CA ILE A 92 -0.74 -12.54 10.22
C ILE A 92 0.25 -13.68 10.48
N VAL A 93 0.82 -14.27 9.41
CA VAL A 93 1.80 -15.36 9.56
C VAL A 93 3.07 -14.87 10.24
N THR A 94 3.61 -13.71 9.83
CA THR A 94 4.80 -13.13 10.47
C THR A 94 4.56 -12.85 11.95
N ALA A 95 3.40 -12.30 12.33
CA ALA A 95 3.06 -12.05 13.72
C ALA A 95 3.06 -13.34 14.53
N MET A 96 2.45 -14.40 14.00
CA MET A 96 2.45 -15.72 14.64
C MET A 96 3.87 -16.29 14.74
N GLN A 97 4.66 -16.26 13.67
CA GLN A 97 6.06 -16.71 13.69
C GLN A 97 6.91 -15.98 14.73
N SER A 98 6.76 -14.66 14.86
CA SER A 98 7.44 -13.87 15.90
C SER A 98 7.05 -14.32 17.30
N MET A 99 5.76 -14.54 17.57
CA MET A 99 5.29 -15.02 18.87
C MET A 99 5.81 -16.43 19.20
N LEU A 100 5.74 -17.36 18.25
CA LEU A 100 6.21 -18.74 18.45
C LEU A 100 7.74 -18.79 18.68
N SER A 101 8.49 -17.96 17.96
CA SER A 101 9.94 -17.82 18.18
C SER A 101 10.24 -17.25 19.58
N ALA A 102 9.45 -16.26 20.01
CA ALA A 102 9.57 -15.69 21.35
C ALA A 102 9.19 -16.69 22.45
N MET A 103 8.19 -17.55 22.24
CA MET A 103 7.85 -18.63 23.19
C MET A 103 9.05 -19.55 23.42
N ASN A 104 9.75 -19.94 22.35
CA ASN A 104 10.96 -20.76 22.46
C ASN A 104 12.07 -20.04 23.25
N ALA A 105 12.30 -18.76 22.98
CA ALA A 105 13.31 -17.95 23.65
C ALA A 105 12.99 -17.72 25.15
N LEU A 106 11.72 -17.43 25.45
CA LEU A 106 11.24 -17.15 26.81
C LEU A 106 10.86 -18.42 27.59
N ARG A 107 11.01 -19.60 26.97
CA ARG A 107 10.67 -20.93 27.51
C ARG A 107 9.23 -21.01 28.01
N ILE A 108 8.29 -20.44 27.26
CA ILE A 108 6.87 -20.51 27.56
C ILE A 108 6.32 -21.82 26.96
N PRO A 109 5.79 -22.75 27.78
CA PRO A 109 5.22 -23.99 27.26
C PRO A 109 3.89 -23.74 26.56
N TYR A 110 3.55 -24.59 25.60
CA TYR A 110 2.20 -24.67 25.04
C TYR A 110 1.23 -25.31 26.03
N ASP A 111 -0.04 -24.95 25.96
CA ASP A 111 -1.11 -25.59 26.75
C ASP A 111 -1.26 -27.08 26.38
N LYS A 112 -1.12 -27.38 25.08
CA LYS A 112 -1.31 -28.71 24.52
C LYS A 112 -0.13 -29.11 23.65
N ILE A 113 0.27 -30.38 23.74
CA ILE A 113 1.37 -30.96 22.94
C ILE A 113 1.07 -30.87 21.44
N GLU A 114 -0.20 -31.04 21.03
CA GLU A 114 -0.64 -30.92 19.64
C GLU A 114 -0.32 -29.53 19.04
N ASN A 115 -0.39 -28.48 19.86
CA ASN A 115 -0.11 -27.11 19.42
C ASN A 115 1.37 -26.93 19.09
N ALA A 116 2.28 -27.66 19.74
CA ALA A 116 3.71 -27.62 19.42
C ALA A 116 4.00 -28.15 18.00
N LEU A 117 3.26 -29.16 17.52
CA LEU A 117 3.39 -29.66 16.15
C LEU A 117 2.87 -28.63 15.14
N MET A 118 1.73 -28.00 15.42
CA MET A 118 1.18 -26.93 14.58
C MET A 118 2.13 -25.73 14.50
N ALA A 119 2.73 -25.34 15.64
CA ALA A 119 3.68 -24.24 15.70
C ALA A 119 4.87 -24.44 14.75
N ASN A 120 5.43 -25.66 14.66
CA ASN A 120 6.52 -25.97 13.75
C ASN A 120 6.12 -25.74 12.27
N SER A 121 4.90 -26.12 11.89
CA SER A 121 4.40 -25.90 10.51
C SER A 121 4.29 -24.41 10.16
N ILE A 122 3.90 -23.57 11.13
CA ILE A 122 3.83 -22.12 10.95
C ILE A 122 5.24 -21.52 10.87
N LEU A 123 6.16 -21.95 11.72
CA LEU A 123 7.54 -21.46 11.76
C LEU A 123 8.30 -21.68 10.44
N ILE A 124 8.05 -22.78 9.73
CA ILE A 124 8.71 -23.08 8.44
C ILE A 124 8.01 -22.47 7.22
N THR A 125 6.86 -21.82 7.40
CA THR A 125 6.09 -21.25 6.29
C THR A 125 6.85 -20.10 5.62
N ASN A 126 7.05 -20.17 4.30
CA ASN A 126 7.63 -19.08 3.52
C ASN A 126 6.58 -17.96 3.32
N VAL A 127 6.73 -16.89 4.08
CA VAL A 127 5.81 -15.73 4.07
C VAL A 127 5.85 -14.98 2.73
N GLU A 128 7.02 -14.86 2.10
CA GLU A 128 7.17 -14.09 0.85
C GLU A 128 6.41 -14.76 -0.31
N ALA A 129 6.45 -16.09 -0.36
CA ALA A 129 5.74 -16.90 -1.34
C ALA A 129 4.21 -16.98 -1.09
N LEU A 130 3.73 -16.49 0.06
CA LEU A 130 2.33 -16.59 0.45
C LEU A 130 1.46 -15.66 -0.39
N THR A 131 0.48 -16.26 -1.08
CA THR A 131 -0.54 -15.54 -1.86
C THR A 131 -1.84 -15.41 -1.09
N ASN A 132 -2.27 -16.48 -0.41
CA ASN A 132 -3.42 -16.54 0.49
C ASN A 132 -3.14 -17.49 1.66
N LEU A 133 -3.87 -17.34 2.76
CA LEU A 133 -3.90 -18.34 3.84
C LEU A 133 -4.70 -19.57 3.40
N ASN A 134 -4.04 -20.72 3.31
CA ASN A 134 -4.73 -21.99 3.12
C ASN A 134 -5.46 -22.41 4.41
N GLU A 135 -6.42 -23.33 4.28
CA GLU A 135 -7.27 -23.77 5.40
C GLU A 135 -6.48 -24.40 6.54
N THR A 136 -5.43 -25.17 6.23
CA THR A 136 -4.55 -25.81 7.23
C THR A 136 -3.81 -24.78 8.07
N THR A 137 -3.16 -23.81 7.41
CA THR A 137 -2.44 -22.71 8.07
C THR A 137 -3.39 -21.85 8.88
N LEU A 138 -4.57 -21.53 8.34
CA LEU A 138 -5.59 -20.77 9.05
C LEU A 138 -6.07 -21.47 10.32
N SER A 139 -6.40 -22.76 10.22
CA SER A 139 -6.84 -23.57 11.36
C SER A 139 -5.75 -23.65 12.44
N ALA A 140 -4.51 -23.87 12.04
CA ALA A 140 -3.37 -23.87 12.95
C ALA A 140 -3.19 -22.52 13.66
N ILE A 141 -3.25 -21.40 12.93
CA ILE A 141 -3.13 -20.05 13.52
C ILE A 141 -4.28 -19.77 14.50
N LYS A 142 -5.53 -20.12 14.15
CA LYS A 142 -6.68 -19.96 15.07
C LYS A 142 -6.48 -20.77 16.34
N ARG A 143 -6.07 -22.04 16.21
CA ARG A 143 -5.83 -22.92 17.35
C ARG A 143 -4.71 -22.39 18.25
N LEU A 144 -3.60 -21.97 17.65
CA LEU A 144 -2.48 -21.37 18.37
C LEU A 144 -2.86 -20.06 19.03
N TRP A 145 -3.66 -19.21 18.38
CA TRP A 145 -4.09 -17.95 19.01
C TRP A 145 -4.94 -18.18 20.27
N THR A 146 -5.69 -19.29 20.34
CA THR A 146 -6.44 -19.64 21.55
C THR A 146 -5.61 -20.36 22.63
N ASP A 147 -4.33 -20.67 22.38
CA ASP A 147 -3.44 -21.33 23.34
C ASP A 147 -3.05 -20.37 24.48
N THR A 148 -3.10 -20.85 25.72
CA THR A 148 -2.81 -20.03 26.90
C THR A 148 -1.35 -19.58 26.95
N GLY A 149 -0.42 -20.41 26.50
CA GLY A 149 1.00 -20.08 26.37
C GLY A 149 1.26 -19.03 25.29
N VAL A 150 0.58 -19.12 24.16
CA VAL A 150 0.65 -18.09 23.10
C VAL A 150 0.09 -16.75 23.59
N GLN A 151 -1.04 -16.76 24.29
CA GLN A 151 -1.61 -15.55 24.90
C GLN A 151 -0.67 -14.95 25.96
N GLN A 152 -0.07 -15.79 26.81
CA GLN A 152 0.94 -15.35 27.79
C GLN A 152 2.17 -14.72 27.11
N CYS A 153 2.61 -15.29 25.99
CA CYS A 153 3.70 -14.75 25.18
C CYS A 153 3.34 -13.36 24.64
N TYR A 154 2.11 -13.20 24.11
CA TYR A 154 1.63 -11.91 23.63
C TYR A 154 1.57 -10.85 24.74
N GLU A 155 1.17 -11.18 25.96
CA GLU A 155 1.22 -10.20 27.07
C GLU A 155 2.65 -9.71 27.36
N ARG A 156 3.65 -10.55 27.10
CA ARG A 156 5.08 -10.26 27.18
C ARG A 156 5.68 -9.68 25.88
N ARG A 157 4.84 -9.25 24.93
CA ARG A 157 5.26 -8.66 23.63
C ARG A 157 6.26 -7.50 23.70
N ARG A 158 6.43 -6.86 24.86
CA ARG A 158 7.44 -5.80 25.05
C ARG A 158 8.87 -6.34 25.17
N GLU A 159 9.03 -7.65 25.37
CA GLU A 159 10.32 -8.32 25.52
C GLU A 159 10.94 -8.74 24.16
N TYR A 160 10.18 -8.67 23.07
CA TYR A 160 10.62 -9.04 21.74
C TYR A 160 9.97 -8.15 20.67
N GLN A 161 10.40 -8.30 19.41
CA GLN A 161 9.87 -7.52 18.31
C GLN A 161 8.66 -8.24 17.70
N ILE A 162 7.51 -7.55 17.70
CA ILE A 162 6.29 -7.98 17.03
C ILE A 162 5.58 -6.75 16.48
N MET A 163 4.85 -6.91 15.39
CA MET A 163 4.05 -5.82 14.83
C MET A 163 2.94 -5.37 15.80
N ASP A 164 2.75 -4.06 15.93
CA ASP A 164 1.73 -3.47 16.81
C ASP A 164 0.31 -3.93 16.44
N SER A 165 0.04 -4.13 15.14
CA SER A 165 -1.26 -4.59 14.63
C SER A 165 -1.49 -6.10 14.74
N ALA A 166 -0.58 -6.86 15.36
CA ALA A 166 -0.68 -8.32 15.46
C ALA A 166 -2.02 -8.77 16.03
N LYS A 167 -2.37 -8.26 17.22
CA LYS A 167 -3.63 -8.61 17.89
C LYS A 167 -4.86 -8.22 17.07
N TYR A 168 -4.84 -7.05 16.44
CA TYR A 168 -5.95 -6.58 15.61
C TYR A 168 -6.30 -7.59 14.51
N PHE A 169 -5.30 -8.07 13.76
CA PHE A 169 -5.56 -9.02 12.68
C PHE A 169 -5.81 -10.46 13.18
N LEU A 170 -5.17 -10.86 14.28
CA LEU A 170 -5.38 -12.18 14.88
C LEU A 170 -6.80 -12.32 15.48
N ASP A 171 -7.32 -11.25 16.09
CA ASP A 171 -8.71 -11.23 16.59
C ASP A 171 -9.74 -11.18 15.44
N LEU A 172 -9.34 -10.73 14.25
CA LEU A 172 -10.20 -10.62 13.06
C LEU A 172 -9.98 -11.75 12.03
N LEU A 173 -9.31 -12.85 12.41
CA LEU A 173 -8.97 -13.94 11.49
C LEU A 173 -10.16 -14.40 10.66
N ASP A 174 -11.31 -14.66 11.30
CA ASP A 174 -12.51 -15.13 10.60
C ASP A 174 -13.00 -14.17 9.53
N CYS A 175 -12.88 -12.86 9.75
CA CYS A 175 -13.31 -11.83 8.81
C CYS A 175 -12.30 -11.67 7.66
N VAL A 176 -11.00 -11.59 7.96
CA VAL A 176 -9.96 -11.28 6.97
C VAL A 176 -9.57 -12.47 6.09
N THR A 177 -10.09 -13.67 6.39
CA THR A 177 -9.91 -14.87 5.57
C THR A 177 -11.14 -15.27 4.76
N GLN A 178 -12.24 -14.51 4.81
CA GLN A 178 -13.39 -14.82 3.96
C GLN A 178 -13.03 -14.71 2.46
N PRO A 179 -13.65 -15.53 1.59
CA PRO A 179 -13.38 -15.48 0.15
C PRO A 179 -13.64 -14.09 -0.45
N ASP A 180 -14.75 -13.46 -0.07
CA ASP A 180 -15.22 -12.15 -0.49
C ASP A 180 -14.62 -10.98 0.30
N TYR A 181 -13.73 -11.26 1.26
CA TYR A 181 -13.05 -10.22 2.03
C TYR A 181 -12.26 -9.26 1.13
N GLU A 182 -12.54 -7.97 1.29
CA GLU A 182 -11.80 -6.85 0.72
C GLU A 182 -11.28 -5.94 1.85
N PRO A 183 -9.97 -5.60 1.89
CA PRO A 183 -9.43 -4.73 2.91
C PRO A 183 -10.07 -3.33 2.90
N SER A 184 -10.52 -2.88 4.07
CA SER A 184 -10.95 -1.50 4.30
C SER A 184 -9.74 -0.56 4.39
N ASP A 185 -9.99 0.75 4.38
CA ASP A 185 -8.93 1.74 4.60
C ASP A 185 -8.25 1.56 5.97
N ASP A 186 -9.01 1.18 7.01
CA ASP A 186 -8.45 0.90 8.33
C ASP A 186 -7.55 -0.35 8.32
N HIS A 187 -7.95 -1.40 7.59
CA HIS A 187 -7.11 -2.58 7.39
C HIS A 187 -5.81 -2.22 6.67
N ILE A 188 -5.89 -1.37 5.65
CA ILE A 188 -4.72 -0.90 4.92
C ILE A 188 -3.82 -0.06 5.83
N LEU A 189 -4.37 0.86 6.61
CA LEU A 189 -3.62 1.70 7.55
C LEU A 189 -2.85 0.88 8.59
N ARG A 190 -3.45 -0.21 9.09
CA ARG A 190 -2.86 -1.10 10.10
C ARG A 190 -1.89 -2.16 9.53
N SER A 191 -1.96 -2.44 8.23
CA SER A 191 -1.04 -3.37 7.58
C SER A 191 0.40 -2.84 7.57
N ARG A 192 1.36 -3.72 7.78
CA ARG A 192 2.79 -3.42 7.76
C ARG A 192 3.39 -3.82 6.42
N VAL A 193 3.90 -2.81 5.71
CA VAL A 193 4.72 -2.98 4.50
C VAL A 193 6.10 -2.42 4.81
N VAL A 194 7.14 -3.22 4.61
CA VAL A 194 8.51 -2.74 4.81
C VAL A 194 8.86 -1.79 3.68
N THR A 195 9.18 -0.54 4.04
CA THR A 195 9.69 0.47 3.10
C THR A 195 11.18 0.25 2.90
N THR A 196 11.56 -0.30 1.75
CA THR A 196 12.97 -0.58 1.40
C THR A 196 13.63 0.54 0.61
N ALA A 197 12.84 1.38 -0.07
CA ALA A 197 13.32 2.45 -0.94
C ALA A 197 12.84 3.83 -0.48
N ILE A 198 13.48 4.87 -1.02
CA ILE A 198 12.97 6.24 -0.92
C ILE A 198 11.78 6.36 -1.86
N VAL A 199 10.61 6.71 -1.31
CA VAL A 199 9.39 6.90 -2.10
C VAL A 199 8.94 8.34 -1.96
N GLU A 200 8.65 8.96 -3.10
CA GLU A 200 8.16 10.33 -3.16
C GLU A 200 6.69 10.35 -3.59
N HIS A 201 5.89 11.13 -2.86
CA HIS A 201 4.50 11.37 -3.18
C HIS A 201 4.19 12.86 -3.26
N VAL A 202 3.45 13.25 -4.30
CA VAL A 202 2.95 14.62 -4.46
C VAL A 202 1.46 14.64 -4.17
N PHE A 203 1.04 15.49 -3.25
CA PHE A 203 -0.35 15.66 -2.84
C PHE A 203 -0.83 17.08 -3.11
N ASP A 204 -2.04 17.22 -3.65
CA ASP A 204 -2.68 18.51 -3.86
C ASP A 204 -3.65 18.81 -2.71
N THR A 205 -3.32 19.82 -1.90
CA THR A 205 -4.06 20.15 -0.68
C THR A 205 -5.42 20.79 -0.92
N GLN A 206 -5.72 21.24 -2.15
CA GLN A 206 -6.99 21.87 -2.48
C GLN A 206 -8.09 20.87 -2.86
N GLN A 207 -7.77 19.58 -3.03
CA GLN A 207 -8.77 18.57 -3.40
C GLN A 207 -9.70 18.18 -2.24
N SER A 208 -9.36 18.50 -1.00
CA SER A 208 -10.10 18.09 0.20
C SER A 208 -10.65 19.26 1.00
N LYS A 209 -11.85 19.69 0.60
CA LYS A 209 -12.78 20.66 1.23
C LYS A 209 -12.20 22.07 1.48
N PRO A 210 -12.92 23.15 1.08
CA PRO A 210 -12.46 24.51 1.29
C PRO A 210 -12.53 24.84 2.79
N LYS A 211 -11.39 24.76 3.49
CA LYS A 211 -11.25 25.32 4.83
C LYS A 211 -10.22 26.44 4.78
N HIS A 212 -10.73 27.64 5.04
CA HIS A 212 -10.06 28.93 5.03
C HIS A 212 -9.59 29.47 3.66
N ASN A 213 -10.32 30.48 3.20
CA ASN A 213 -10.01 31.70 2.43
C ASN A 213 -8.61 31.91 1.76
N SER A 214 -7.90 30.86 1.34
CA SER A 214 -6.71 30.98 0.50
C SER A 214 -6.94 30.23 -0.81
N ASN A 215 -7.21 30.98 -1.89
CA ASN A 215 -7.36 30.48 -3.26
C ASN A 215 -6.05 29.93 -3.87
N LYS A 216 -5.06 29.55 -3.05
CA LYS A 216 -3.74 29.13 -3.52
C LYS A 216 -3.62 27.60 -3.48
N ARG A 217 -3.64 27.00 -4.67
CA ARG A 217 -3.21 25.61 -4.89
C ARG A 217 -1.84 25.40 -4.27
N THR A 218 -1.74 24.47 -3.32
CA THR A 218 -0.50 24.16 -2.62
C THR A 218 -0.23 22.67 -2.79
N LEU A 219 0.90 22.37 -3.43
CA LEU A 219 1.38 21.00 -3.59
C LEU A 219 2.32 20.65 -2.44
N LEU A 220 2.11 19.48 -1.84
CA LEU A 220 3.01 18.90 -0.85
C LEU A 220 3.78 17.77 -1.50
N ARG A 221 5.11 17.87 -1.49
CA ARG A 221 6.03 16.81 -1.92
C ARG A 221 6.56 16.12 -0.67
N VAL A 222 6.00 14.96 -0.35
CA VAL A 222 6.32 14.20 0.86
C VAL A 222 7.26 13.04 0.50
N ILE A 223 8.38 12.94 1.20
CA ILE A 223 9.45 11.97 0.95
C ILE A 223 9.49 10.97 2.11
N ASP A 224 9.22 9.69 1.82
CA ASP A 224 9.37 8.59 2.76
C ASP A 224 10.78 8.03 2.60
N VAL A 225 11.55 8.05 3.68
CA VAL A 225 12.83 7.36 3.74
C VAL A 225 12.66 6.09 4.55
N GLY A 226 12.99 4.96 3.94
CA GLY A 226 12.90 3.65 4.57
C GLY A 226 13.66 3.65 5.90
N GLY A 227 12.99 3.25 6.97
CA GLY A 227 13.65 2.99 8.24
C GLY A 227 14.40 1.68 8.16
N GLN A 228 15.66 1.70 7.71
CA GLN A 228 16.53 0.54 7.90
C GLN A 228 16.74 0.36 9.41
N ARG A 229 16.28 -0.78 9.94
CA ARG A 229 16.80 -1.25 11.22
C ARG A 229 18.22 -1.71 10.91
N SER A 230 19.20 -1.11 11.59
CA SER A 230 20.54 -1.69 11.66
C SER A 230 20.36 -3.13 12.15
N GLU A 231 20.78 -4.11 11.35
CA GLU A 231 20.97 -5.49 11.81
C GLU A 231 21.95 -5.54 13.00
#